data_AF-A0A661JER5-F1
#
_entry.id   AF-A0A661JER5-F1
#
_cell.length_a   1.000
_cell.length_b   1.000
_cell.length_c   1.000
_cell.angle_alpha   90.00
_cell.angle_beta   90.00
_cell.angle_gamma   90.00
#
_symmetry.space_group_name_H-M   'P 1'
#
loop_
_entity.id
_entity.type
_entity.pdbx_description
1 polymer ?
#
loop_
_entity_poly.entity_id
_entity_poly.type
_entity_poly.pdbx_seq_one_letter_code
_entity_poly.pdbx_strand_id
1 'polypeptide(L)'
;MRTEAERLFEDLLELLRQEEALVEERDYEGMERLLPLLRERIELLVKGRGDGLSGVERERIEEMVAVLERCRRSLEGRCHEVKGRLKDLCEGMRGLKGYVQTKGPLPRFVDRWVR
;
A
#
# COMPACT_ATOMS: atom_id res chain seq x y z
N MET A 1 -4.74 31.01 17.78
CA MET A 1 -4.28 29.83 18.55
C MET A 1 -4.83 28.61 17.86
N ARG A 2 -4.01 27.65 17.42
CA ARG A 2 -4.51 26.41 16.82
C ARG A 2 -5.14 25.51 17.89
N THR A 3 -6.29 24.93 17.58
CA THR A 3 -6.97 23.97 18.48
C THR A 3 -6.20 22.65 18.52
N GLU A 4 -6.45 21.84 19.55
CA GLU A 4 -5.85 20.50 19.66
C GLU A 4 -6.28 19.60 18.50
N ALA A 5 -7.55 19.68 18.08
CA ALA A 5 -8.07 18.98 16.91
C ALA A 5 -7.34 19.37 15.62
N GLU A 6 -7.09 20.67 15.40
CA GLU A 6 -6.35 21.15 14.22
C GLU A 6 -4.94 20.58 14.13
N ARG A 7 -4.26 20.39 15.28
CA ARG A 7 -2.93 19.77 15.32
C ARG A 7 -3.00 18.28 15.02
N LEU A 8 -3.97 17.57 15.61
CA LEU A 8 -4.18 16.14 15.33
C LEU A 8 -4.49 15.89 13.84
N PHE A 9 -5.24 16.79 13.19
CA PHE A 9 -5.48 16.72 11.76
C PHE A 9 -4.21 16.93 10.92
N GLU A 10 -3.38 17.93 11.27
CA GLU A 10 -2.13 18.19 10.57
C GLU A 10 -1.15 17.01 10.72
N ASP A 11 -0.99 16.51 11.95
CA ASP A 11 -0.15 15.35 12.24
C ASP A 11 -0.60 14.12 11.44
N LEU A 12 -1.91 13.83 11.42
CA LEU A 12 -2.44 12.68 10.69
C LEU A 12 -2.27 12.84 9.17
N LEU A 13 -2.43 14.05 8.63
CA LEU A 13 -2.25 14.31 7.21
C LEU A 13 -0.79 14.13 6.79
N GLU A 14 0.16 14.56 7.64
CA GLU A 14 1.58 14.34 7.41
C GLU A 14 1.91 12.85 7.39
N LEU A 15 1.41 12.07 8.36
CA LEU A 15 1.59 10.62 8.39
C LEU A 15 1.01 9.95 7.13
N LEU A 16 -0.15 10.39 6.65
CA LEU A 16 -0.75 9.84 5.43
C LEU A 16 0.07 10.17 4.17
N ARG A 17 0.66 11.37 4.09
CA ARG A 17 1.57 11.72 2.99
C ARG A 17 2.87 10.92 3.04
N GLN A 18 3.38 10.62 4.23
CA GLN A 18 4.51 9.70 4.39
C GLN A 18 4.14 8.29 3.93
N GLU A 19 2.94 7.81 4.27
CA GLU A 19 2.44 6.52 3.78
C GLU A 19 2.37 6.48 2.25
N GLU A 20 1.89 7.55 1.63
CA GLU A 20 1.85 7.69 0.16
C GLU A 20 3.24 7.60 -0.47
N ALA A 21 4.23 8.30 0.08
CA ALA A 21 5.61 8.23 -0.39
C ALA A 21 6.21 6.82 -0.25
N LEU A 22 6.00 6.15 0.89
CA LEU A 22 6.47 4.78 1.11
C LEU A 22 5.80 3.78 0.16
N VAL A 23 4.50 4.00 -0.12
CA VAL A 23 3.81 3.24 -1.16
C VAL A 23 4.53 3.47 -2.48
N GLU A 24 4.79 4.70 -2.94
CA GLU A 24 5.52 4.94 -4.20
C GLU A 24 6.88 4.23 -4.24
N GLU A 25 7.65 4.31 -3.16
CA GLU A 25 8.99 3.73 -3.02
C GLU A 25 9.02 2.20 -2.92
N ARG A 26 7.87 1.53 -2.72
CA ARG A 26 7.78 0.07 -2.45
C ARG A 26 8.43 -0.30 -1.11
N ASP A 27 8.52 0.63 -0.17
CA ASP A 27 9.03 0.35 1.17
C ASP A 27 7.92 -0.15 2.10
N TYR A 28 7.59 -1.44 1.96
CA TYR A 28 6.57 -2.07 2.78
C TYR A 28 6.97 -2.20 4.26
N GLU A 29 8.27 -2.31 4.55
CA GLU A 29 8.75 -2.34 5.94
C GLU A 29 8.56 -0.97 6.61
N GLY A 30 8.86 0.11 5.88
CA GLY A 30 8.58 1.47 6.32
C GLY A 30 7.09 1.68 6.58
N MET A 31 6.23 1.17 5.69
CA MET A 31 4.78 1.21 5.88
C MET A 31 4.35 0.46 7.16
N GLU A 32 4.88 -0.74 7.40
CA GLU A 32 4.59 -1.51 8.62
C GLU A 32 4.97 -0.76 9.90
N ARG A 33 6.09 -0.02 9.87
CA ARG A 33 6.54 0.83 11.00
C ARG A 33 5.64 2.05 11.20
N LEU A 34 5.01 2.56 10.14
CA LEU A 34 4.15 3.74 10.18
C LEU A 34 2.72 3.42 10.69
N LEU A 35 2.24 2.19 10.48
CA LEU A 35 0.88 1.77 10.85
C LEU A 35 0.49 2.04 12.32
N PRO A 36 1.34 1.77 13.34
CA PRO A 36 0.99 2.07 14.73
C PRO A 36 0.76 3.56 14.97
N LEU A 37 1.56 4.44 14.33
CA LEU A 37 1.45 5.89 14.46
C LEU A 37 0.15 6.41 13.85
N LEU A 38 -0.21 5.93 12.66
CA LEU A 38 -1.48 6.23 12.01
C LEU A 38 -2.67 5.80 12.88
N ARG A 39 -2.63 4.59 13.45
CA ARG A 39 -3.69 4.08 14.33
C ARG A 39 -3.85 4.95 15.58
N GLU A 40 -2.74 5.27 16.25
CA GLU A 40 -2.75 6.12 17.45
C GLU A 40 -3.38 7.49 17.14
N ARG A 41 -3.00 8.14 16.03
CA ARG A 41 -3.53 9.47 15.70
C ARG A 41 -4.98 9.45 15.28
N ILE A 42 -5.43 8.42 14.57
CA ILE A 42 -6.85 8.22 14.28
C ILE A 42 -7.65 8.02 15.58
N GLU A 43 -7.16 7.19 16.51
CA GLU A 43 -7.83 6.99 17.78
C GLU A 43 -7.95 8.26 18.61
N LEU A 44 -6.89 9.06 18.68
CA LEU A 44 -6.92 10.36 19.36
C LEU A 44 -7.91 11.32 18.69
N LEU A 45 -7.94 11.36 17.37
CA LEU A 45 -8.88 12.18 16.61
C LEU A 45 -10.34 11.74 16.83
N VAL A 46 -10.61 10.44 16.91
CA VAL A 46 -11.96 9.90 17.17
C VAL A 46 -12.39 10.17 18.61
N LYS A 47 -11.50 9.95 19.59
CA LYS A 47 -11.75 10.19 21.02
C LYS A 47 -11.92 11.67 21.35
N GLY A 48 -11.23 12.55 20.63
CA GLY A 48 -11.26 14.01 20.84
C GLY A 48 -12.46 14.74 20.24
N ARG A 49 -13.32 14.07 19.46
CA ARG A 49 -14.50 14.72 18.87
C ARG A 49 -15.70 14.71 19.82
N GLY A 50 -15.94 15.87 20.45
CA GLY A 50 -17.25 16.27 20.97
C GLY A 50 -17.92 17.27 20.04
N ASP A 51 -19.19 17.05 19.71
CA ASP A 51 -20.13 17.93 18.99
C ASP A 51 -19.63 18.63 17.71
N GLY A 52 -19.58 17.84 16.63
CA GLY A 52 -19.61 18.36 15.25
C GLY A 52 -18.26 18.78 14.67
N LEU A 53 -18.19 18.73 13.33
CA LEU A 53 -17.02 19.16 12.56
C LEU A 53 -17.24 20.57 12.02
N SER A 54 -16.25 21.45 12.23
CA SER A 54 -16.12 22.70 11.50
C SER A 54 -15.88 22.46 10.00
N GLY A 55 -16.12 23.48 9.17
CA GLY A 55 -15.90 23.38 7.71
C GLY A 55 -14.44 23.04 7.34
N VAL A 56 -13.48 23.62 8.07
CA VAL A 56 -12.04 23.37 7.87
C VAL A 56 -11.68 21.90 8.18
N GLU A 57 -12.30 21.32 9.21
CA GLU A 57 -12.08 19.91 9.54
C GLU A 57 -12.69 18.97 8.49
N ARG A 58 -13.80 19.36 7.84
CA ARG A 58 -14.38 18.58 6.72
C ARG A 58 -13.45 18.57 5.52
N GLU A 59 -12.93 19.72 5.10
CA GLU A 59 -11.98 19.82 3.99
C GLU A 59 -10.72 18.98 4.25
N ARG A 60 -10.20 19.01 5.48
CA ARG A 60 -9.04 18.19 5.90
C ARG A 60 -9.35 16.70 5.85
N ILE A 61 -10.55 16.27 6.24
CA ILE A 61 -10.97 14.87 6.11
C ILE A 61 -11.05 14.44 4.65
N GLU A 62 -11.61 15.29 3.77
CA GLU A 62 -11.68 15.01 2.34
C GLU A 62 -10.28 14.83 1.74
N GLU A 63 -9.32 15.66 2.15
CA GLU A 63 -7.92 15.50 1.74
C GLU A 63 -7.32 14.17 2.21
N MET A 64 -7.53 13.80 3.47
CA MET A 64 -7.06 12.52 4.02
C MET A 64 -7.67 11.32 3.27
N VAL A 65 -8.96 11.37 2.96
CA VAL A 65 -9.65 10.33 2.18
C VAL A 65 -9.03 10.22 0.79
N ALA A 66 -8.73 11.34 0.13
CA ALA A 66 -8.10 11.34 -1.17
C ALA A 66 -6.70 10.69 -1.15
N VAL A 67 -5.89 10.95 -0.11
CA VAL A 67 -4.58 10.30 0.08
C VAL A 67 -4.76 8.79 0.25
N LEU A 68 -5.65 8.38 1.16
CA LEU A 68 -5.93 6.95 1.42
C LEU A 68 -6.40 6.21 0.16
N GLU A 69 -7.24 6.84 -0.66
CA GLU A 69 -7.68 6.25 -1.92
C GLU A 69 -6.54 6.06 -2.92
N ARG A 70 -5.60 7.00 -3.01
CA ARG A 70 -4.42 6.87 -3.89
C ARG A 70 -3.52 5.74 -3.41
N CYS A 71 -3.23 5.67 -2.11
CA CYS A 71 -2.49 4.56 -1.50
C CYS A 71 -3.16 3.21 -1.81
N ARG A 72 -4.48 3.10 -1.59
CA ARG A 72 -5.24 1.88 -1.86
C ARG A 72 -5.11 1.43 -3.32
N ARG A 73 -5.33 2.33 -4.29
CA ARG A 73 -5.25 1.99 -5.73
C ARG A 73 -3.84 1.53 -6.11
N SER A 74 -2.80 2.18 -5.61
CA SER A 74 -1.41 1.79 -5.86
C SER A 74 -1.10 0.39 -5.30
N LEU A 75 -1.52 0.11 -4.06
CA LEU A 75 -1.34 -1.20 -3.43
C LEU A 75 -2.12 -2.30 -4.15
N GLU A 76 -3.35 -2.01 -4.59
CA GLU A 76 -4.16 -2.93 -5.39
C GLU A 76 -3.50 -3.28 -6.72
N GLY A 77 -3.00 -2.29 -7.46
CA GLY A 77 -2.27 -2.51 -8.71
C GLY A 77 -1.05 -3.41 -8.51
N ARG A 78 -0.31 -3.21 -7.42
CA ARG A 78 0.86 -4.02 -7.06
C ARG A 78 0.50 -5.43 -6.66
N CYS A 79 -0.59 -5.61 -5.90
CA CYS A 79 -1.08 -6.94 -5.56
C CYS A 79 -1.44 -7.74 -6.82
N HIS A 80 -2.05 -7.09 -7.82
CA HIS A 80 -2.32 -7.71 -9.12
C HIS A 80 -1.04 -8.08 -9.87
N GLU A 81 -0.03 -7.20 -9.88
CA GLU A 81 1.27 -7.47 -10.50
C GLU A 81 1.95 -8.69 -9.86
N VAL A 82 2.02 -8.74 -8.52
CA VAL A 82 2.61 -9.87 -7.77
C VAL A 82 1.86 -11.18 -8.04
N LYS A 83 0.52 -11.14 -8.04
CA LYS A 83 -0.30 -12.32 -8.38
C LYS A 83 -0.02 -12.82 -9.81
N GLY A 84 0.14 -11.91 -10.77
CA GLY A 84 0.51 -12.26 -12.14
C GLY A 84 1.86 -12.96 -12.21
N ARG A 85 2.90 -12.37 -11.61
CA ARG A 85 4.25 -12.95 -11.55
C ARG A 85 4.25 -14.33 -10.84
N LEU A 86 3.48 -14.48 -9.78
CA LEU A 86 3.36 -15.75 -9.05
C LEU A 86 2.70 -16.85 -9.92
N LYS A 87 1.69 -16.47 -10.73
CA LYS A 87 1.08 -17.39 -11.69
C LYS A 87 2.11 -17.85 -12.73
N ASP A 88 2.88 -16.92 -13.29
CA ASP A 88 3.92 -17.22 -14.27
C ASP A 88 5.00 -18.15 -13.69
N LEU A 89 5.42 -17.90 -12.44
CA LEU A 89 6.32 -18.80 -11.68
C LEU A 89 5.75 -20.22 -11.57
N CYS A 90 4.48 -20.35 -11.16
CA CYS A 90 3.81 -21.64 -11.01
C CYS A 90 3.68 -22.41 -12.34
N GLU A 91 3.47 -21.70 -13.44
CA GLU A 91 3.43 -22.30 -14.78
C GLU A 91 4.83 -22.74 -15.24
N GLY A 92 5.84 -21.91 -15.02
CA GLY A 92 7.24 -22.25 -15.29
C GLY A 92 7.71 -23.48 -14.52
N MET A 93 7.40 -23.57 -13.22
CA MET A 93 7.69 -24.74 -12.40
C MET A 93 7.05 -26.03 -12.92
N ARG A 94 5.79 -25.96 -13.37
CA ARG A 94 5.11 -27.12 -13.98
C ARG A 94 5.78 -27.56 -15.27
N GLY A 95 6.16 -26.60 -16.12
CA GLY A 95 6.90 -26.87 -17.34
C GLY A 95 8.27 -27.51 -17.08
N LEU A 96 9.01 -27.01 -16.08
CA LEU A 96 10.30 -27.58 -15.66
C LEU A 96 10.13 -29.01 -15.11
N LYS A 97 9.08 -29.27 -14.32
CA LYS A 97 8.78 -30.61 -13.83
C LYS A 97 8.52 -31.60 -14.97
N GLY A 98 7.78 -31.19 -16.00
CA GLY A 98 7.57 -31.99 -17.21
C GLY A 98 8.84 -32.19 -18.04
N TYR A 99 9.72 -31.18 -18.08
CA TYR A 99 11.02 -31.27 -18.75
C TYR A 99 11.96 -32.28 -18.09
N VAL A 100 12.12 -32.20 -16.77
CA VAL A 100 12.97 -33.12 -15.99
C VAL A 100 12.55 -34.58 -16.20
N GLN A 101 11.26 -34.83 -16.45
CA GLN A 101 10.72 -36.17 -16.74
C GLN A 101 11.01 -36.65 -18.17
N THR A 102 11.23 -35.75 -19.13
CA THR A 102 11.30 -36.08 -20.57
C THR A 102 12.69 -35.95 -21.18
N LYS A 103 13.67 -35.34 -20.48
CA LYS A 103 15.06 -35.07 -20.97
C LYS A 103 15.12 -34.47 -22.38
N GLY A 104 14.11 -33.68 -22.77
CA GLY A 104 14.04 -33.05 -24.10
C GLY A 104 14.98 -31.85 -24.26
N PRO A 105 14.86 -31.08 -25.35
CA PRO A 105 15.47 -29.74 -25.46
C PRO A 105 14.78 -28.75 -24.50
N LEU A 106 15.53 -27.76 -23.99
CA LEU A 106 15.05 -26.75 -23.03
C LEU A 106 13.72 -26.12 -23.48
N PRO A 107 12.72 -25.99 -22.60
CA PRO A 107 11.44 -25.41 -22.99
C PRO A 107 11.55 -23.91 -23.32
N ARG A 108 10.89 -23.47 -24.38
CA ARG A 108 10.88 -22.07 -24.85
C ARG A 108 10.43 -21.02 -23.81
N PHE A 109 9.74 -21.42 -22.74
CA PHE A 109 9.37 -20.49 -21.68
C PHE A 109 10.57 -20.10 -20.81
N VAL A 110 11.64 -20.90 -20.77
CA VAL A 110 12.90 -20.58 -20.06
C VAL A 110 13.61 -19.41 -20.75
N ASP A 111 13.49 -19.26 -22.07
CA ASP A 111 14.12 -18.17 -22.83
C ASP A 111 13.64 -16.76 -22.41
N ARG A 112 12.43 -16.65 -21.83
CA ARG A 112 11.91 -15.38 -21.28
C ARG A 112 12.49 -15.01 -19.91
N TRP A 113 13.10 -15.96 -19.20
CA TRP A 113 13.62 -15.78 -17.84
C TRP A 113 15.12 -15.44 -17.81
N VAL A 114 15.84 -15.72 -18.90
CA VAL A 114 17.30 -15.56 -19.01
C VAL A 114 17.68 -14.28 -19.79
N ARG A 115 16.72 -13.37 -19.99
CA ARG A 115 16.97 -12.04 -20.57
C ARG A 115 16.83 -10.95 -19.53
#